data_AF-G7WLL8-F1
#
_entry.id   AF-G7WLL8-F1
#
_cell.length_a   1.000
_cell.length_b   1.000
_cell.length_c   1.000
_cell.angle_alpha   90.00
_cell.angle_beta   90.00
_cell.angle_gamma   90.00
#
_symmetry.space_group_name_H-M   'P 1'
#
loop_
_entity.id
_entity.type
_entity.pdbx_description
1 polymer ?
#
loop_
_entity_poly.entity_id
_entity_poly.type
_entity_poly.pdbx_seq_one_letter_code
_entity_poly.pdbx_strand_id
1 'polypeptide(L)'
;MIDRRRWWGIEGDTFRTHNFLKSLGRRELLALGDLDRSIHIFRSELLREGLSLSEATARLCRALKVAGKVVPMTDDPVSTMISTPEGEIHLQEFWVGRSGRPDVMGVRFRGIEDALPSLEFLAALERAAEVGEPILIGPSNPVSSIGPILALRGVRDLLSKKGCGSERRRRSRVIAISPLVDGRPVSGPAAKFMRAWGFPVTDQGVAEILGCVDLMVVSPGSDYRGPSVRLDTTMRNEAESLRLAEEIVRIADEGMEPGIEAEAV
;
A
#
# COMPACT_ATOMS: atom_id res chain seq x y z
N MET A 1 15.04 -11.18 7.12
CA MET A 1 15.35 -9.91 7.82
C MET A 1 14.17 -9.36 8.58
N ILE A 2 12.93 -9.45 8.09
CA ILE A 2 11.76 -8.91 8.80
C ILE A 2 11.39 -9.72 10.05
N ASP A 3 10.98 -9.05 11.14
CA ASP A 3 10.35 -9.71 12.29
C ASP A 3 8.95 -10.22 11.89
N ARG A 4 8.84 -11.53 11.65
CA ARG A 4 7.60 -12.19 11.21
C ARG A 4 6.52 -12.26 12.29
N ARG A 5 6.83 -11.99 13.56
CA ARG A 5 5.82 -11.95 14.63
C ARG A 5 5.05 -10.64 14.63
N ARG A 6 5.73 -9.54 14.28
CA ARG A 6 5.17 -8.18 14.30
C ARG A 6 4.83 -7.66 12.91
N TRP A 7 5.46 -8.22 11.87
CA TRP A 7 5.41 -7.75 10.48
C TRP A 7 5.99 -6.34 10.28
N TRP A 8 6.82 -5.87 11.21
CA TRP A 8 7.60 -4.64 11.12
C TRP A 8 8.89 -4.76 11.94
N GLY A 9 9.92 -4.02 11.56
CA GLY A 9 11.25 -4.07 12.19
C GLY A 9 12.09 -5.27 11.72
N ILE A 10 13.30 -5.36 12.28
CA ILE A 10 14.29 -6.38 11.93
C ILE A 10 14.25 -7.53 12.96
N GLU A 11 14.27 -8.77 12.46
CA GLU A 11 14.32 -9.97 13.30
C GLU A 11 15.61 -9.99 14.14
N GLY A 12 15.45 -10.20 15.44
CA GLY A 12 16.57 -10.20 16.39
C GLY A 12 17.12 -8.81 16.73
N ASP A 13 16.44 -7.73 16.32
CA ASP A 13 16.86 -6.37 16.64
C ASP A 13 16.75 -6.06 18.15
N THR A 14 17.64 -5.19 18.62
CA THR A 14 17.66 -4.69 19.99
C THR A 14 17.12 -3.27 20.07
N PHE A 15 16.77 -2.80 21.28
CA PHE A 15 16.22 -1.45 21.50
C PHE A 15 17.09 -0.66 22.49
N ARG A 16 18.40 -0.90 22.51
CA ARG A 16 19.31 -0.32 23.51
C ARG A 16 19.35 1.19 23.39
N THR A 17 19.50 1.71 22.17
CA THR A 17 19.53 3.15 21.91
C THR A 17 18.21 3.80 22.29
N HIS A 18 17.09 3.21 21.88
CA HIS A 18 15.75 3.70 22.22
C HIS A 18 15.53 3.78 23.74
N ASN A 19 15.85 2.70 24.47
CA ASN A 19 15.68 2.64 25.92
C ASN A 19 16.58 3.65 26.65
N PHE A 20 17.80 3.87 26.16
CA PHE A 20 18.71 4.85 26.75
C PHE A 20 18.25 6.29 26.46
N LEU A 21 17.78 6.60 25.24
CA LEU A 21 17.18 7.90 24.94
C LEU A 21 15.98 8.17 25.85
N LYS A 22 15.14 7.16 26.09
CA LYS A 22 14.02 7.23 27.02
C LYS A 22 14.48 7.53 28.45
N SER A 23 15.55 6.90 28.94
CA SER A 23 16.08 7.18 30.28
C SER A 23 16.68 8.58 30.41
N LEU A 24 17.10 9.20 29.29
CA LEU A 24 17.52 10.60 29.22
C LEU A 24 16.35 11.58 29.04
N GLY A 25 15.09 11.12 29.12
CA GLY A 25 13.90 11.96 28.98
C GLY A 25 13.53 12.30 27.54
N ARG A 26 14.18 11.69 26.53
CA ARG A 26 13.81 11.83 25.12
C ARG A 26 12.86 10.70 24.72
N ARG A 27 11.65 11.06 24.28
CA ARG A 27 10.67 10.10 23.78
C ARG A 27 10.72 10.05 22.26
N GLU A 28 10.94 8.86 21.74
CA GLU A 28 10.67 8.54 20.35
C GLU A 28 9.23 8.02 20.25
N LEU A 29 8.49 8.49 19.25
CA LEU A 29 7.09 8.11 19.04
C LEU A 29 6.94 6.62 18.73
N LEU A 30 7.88 6.08 17.96
CA LEU A 30 8.04 4.65 17.71
C LEU A 30 9.25 4.13 18.50
N ALA A 31 9.14 2.92 19.03
CA ALA A 31 10.31 2.18 19.46
C ALA A 31 11.14 1.83 18.22
N LEU A 32 12.32 2.47 18.08
CA LEU A 32 13.24 2.24 16.97
C LEU A 32 14.33 1.27 17.39
N GLY A 33 14.43 0.16 16.67
CA GLY A 33 15.47 -0.84 16.87
C GLY A 33 16.85 -0.32 16.48
N ASP A 34 17.90 -0.93 17.00
CA ASP A 34 19.28 -0.50 16.78
C ASP A 34 19.72 -0.77 15.33
N LEU A 35 19.35 -1.93 14.77
CA LEU A 35 19.57 -2.25 13.35
C LEU A 35 18.62 -1.44 12.45
N ASP A 36 17.35 -1.28 12.82
CA ASP A 36 16.40 -0.45 12.06
C ASP A 36 16.90 1.01 11.95
N ARG A 37 17.47 1.54 13.04
CA ARG A 37 18.12 2.85 13.05
C ARG A 37 19.29 2.95 12.07
N SER A 38 20.03 1.87 11.82
CA SER A 38 21.12 1.87 10.83
C SER A 38 20.60 2.13 9.40
N ILE A 39 19.40 1.61 9.09
CA ILE A 39 18.73 1.86 7.81
C ILE A 39 18.37 3.35 7.68
N HIS A 40 17.87 3.95 8.77
CA HIS A 40 17.58 5.38 8.80
C HIS A 40 18.82 6.24 8.65
N ILE A 41 19.92 5.89 9.33
CA ILE A 41 21.20 6.61 9.22
C ILE A 41 21.68 6.57 7.77
N PHE A 42 21.81 5.38 7.18
CA PHE A 42 22.26 5.18 5.81
C PHE A 42 21.43 6.00 4.80
N ARG A 43 20.09 5.89 4.87
CA ARG A 43 19.21 6.67 3.99
C ARG A 43 19.38 8.17 4.20
N SER A 44 19.46 8.62 5.46
CA SER A 44 19.52 10.05 5.77
C SER A 44 20.85 10.68 5.36
N GLU A 45 21.96 9.94 5.40
CA GLU A 45 23.25 10.39 4.89
C GLU A 45 23.20 10.62 3.38
N LEU A 46 22.67 9.67 2.61
CA LEU A 46 22.51 9.81 1.16
C LEU A 46 21.63 11.01 0.79
N LEU A 47 20.51 11.21 1.50
CA LEU A 47 19.65 12.39 1.28
C LEU A 47 20.40 13.70 1.58
N ARG A 48 21.25 13.74 2.61
CA ARG A 48 22.08 14.92 2.93
C ARG A 48 23.19 15.16 1.90
N GLU A 49 23.64 14.12 1.21
CA GLU A 49 24.56 14.22 0.07
C GLU A 49 23.88 14.74 -1.20
N GLY A 50 22.57 14.97 -1.16
CA GLY A 50 21.79 15.52 -2.28
C GLY A 50 21.15 14.46 -3.18
N LEU A 51 21.19 13.19 -2.80
CA LEU A 51 20.46 12.14 -3.52
C LEU A 51 18.95 12.23 -3.28
N SER A 52 18.17 11.78 -4.25
CA SER A 52 16.72 11.61 -4.07
C SER A 52 16.37 10.38 -3.21
N LEU A 53 15.12 10.29 -2.76
CA LEU A 53 14.63 9.13 -2.01
C LEU A 53 14.72 7.85 -2.86
N SER A 54 14.44 7.94 -4.16
CA SER A 54 14.54 6.85 -5.13
C SER A 54 15.97 6.34 -5.24
N GLU A 55 16.96 7.23 -5.36
CA GLU A 55 18.37 6.86 -5.43
C GLU A 55 18.86 6.24 -4.12
N ALA A 56 18.46 6.83 -2.98
CA ALA A 56 18.78 6.29 -1.66
C ALA A 56 18.18 4.89 -1.46
N THR A 57 16.93 4.69 -1.89
CA THR A 57 16.22 3.40 -1.85
C THR A 57 16.93 2.37 -2.73
N ALA A 58 17.32 2.74 -3.95
CA ALA A 58 18.04 1.84 -4.85
C ALA A 58 19.42 1.43 -4.29
N ARG A 59 20.17 2.34 -3.65
CA ARG A 59 21.43 2.01 -2.97
C ARG A 59 21.20 1.06 -1.79
N LEU A 60 20.18 1.30 -0.99
CA LEU A 60 19.83 0.45 0.14
C LEU A 60 19.42 -0.95 -0.32
N CYS A 61 18.56 -1.06 -1.34
CA CYS A 61 18.16 -2.35 -1.92
C CYS A 61 19.36 -3.15 -2.44
N ARG A 62 20.33 -2.50 -3.11
CA ARG A 62 21.57 -3.17 -3.54
C ARG A 62 22.41 -3.66 -2.37
N ALA A 63 22.60 -2.84 -1.34
CA ALA A 63 23.34 -3.21 -0.14
C ALA A 63 22.72 -4.40 0.59
N LEU A 64 21.38 -4.44 0.65
CA LEU A 64 20.61 -5.51 1.27
C LEU A 64 20.32 -6.70 0.33
N LYS A 65 20.80 -6.67 -0.92
CA LYS A 65 20.57 -7.70 -1.94
C LYS A 65 19.08 -8.02 -2.17
N VAL A 66 18.24 -6.98 -2.15
CA VAL A 66 16.81 -7.12 -2.46
C VAL A 66 16.65 -7.42 -3.96
N ALA A 67 16.03 -8.56 -4.28
CA ALA A 67 15.87 -9.00 -5.67
C ALA A 67 14.80 -8.18 -6.42
N GLY A 68 13.71 -7.81 -5.74
CA GLY A 68 12.64 -6.99 -6.30
C GLY A 68 13.02 -5.52 -6.46
N LYS A 69 12.51 -4.88 -7.50
CA LYS A 69 12.67 -3.44 -7.70
C LYS A 69 11.70 -2.68 -6.79
N VAL A 70 12.23 -2.03 -5.75
CA VAL A 70 11.44 -1.19 -4.82
C VAL A 70 11.61 0.27 -5.21
N VAL A 71 10.50 0.96 -5.46
CA VAL A 71 10.47 2.37 -5.86
C VAL A 71 9.51 3.15 -4.95
N PRO A 72 9.88 4.34 -4.46
CA PRO A 72 8.95 5.21 -3.75
C PRO A 72 7.96 5.83 -4.75
N MET A 73 6.73 6.10 -4.31
CA MET A 73 5.70 6.72 -5.18
C MET A 73 6.12 8.11 -5.68
N THR A 74 6.86 8.86 -4.87
CA THR A 74 7.38 10.20 -5.15
C THR A 74 8.70 10.40 -4.40
N ASP A 75 9.54 11.31 -4.88
CA ASP A 75 10.70 11.83 -4.15
C ASP A 75 10.36 13.07 -3.29
N ASP A 76 9.16 13.62 -3.46
CA ASP A 76 8.67 14.80 -2.76
C ASP A 76 8.08 14.45 -1.37
N PRO A 77 8.14 15.39 -0.40
CA PRO A 77 7.59 15.15 0.92
C PRO A 77 6.06 15.14 0.92
N VAL A 78 5.47 13.95 1.12
CA VAL A 78 4.03 13.77 1.31
C VAL A 78 3.76 13.16 2.68
N SER A 79 2.90 13.80 3.47
CA SER A 79 2.54 13.34 4.82
C SER A 79 1.05 13.03 4.95
N THR A 80 0.69 11.85 5.46
CA THR A 80 -0.70 11.52 5.77
C THR A 80 -1.09 12.14 7.12
N MET A 81 -2.05 13.06 7.08
CA MET A 81 -2.54 13.81 8.23
C MET A 81 -3.97 13.41 8.58
N ILE A 82 -4.25 13.27 9.87
CA ILE A 82 -5.53 12.83 10.43
C ILE A 82 -6.17 14.01 11.14
N SER A 83 -7.34 14.43 10.66
CA SER A 83 -8.16 15.45 11.32
C SER A 83 -8.94 14.80 12.46
N THR A 84 -8.78 15.31 13.68
CA THR A 84 -9.50 14.87 14.89
C THR A 84 -10.22 16.07 15.52
N PRO A 85 -11.16 15.86 16.47
CA PRO A 85 -11.81 16.98 17.19
C PRO A 85 -10.83 17.90 17.94
N GLU A 86 -9.66 17.38 18.33
CA GLU A 86 -8.61 18.12 19.05
C GLU A 86 -7.61 18.82 18.10
N GLY A 87 -7.77 18.65 16.78
CA GLY A 87 -6.87 19.19 15.77
C GLY A 87 -6.26 18.12 14.86
N GLU A 88 -5.38 18.56 13.97
CA GLU A 88 -4.73 17.70 12.99
C GLU A 88 -3.44 17.10 13.55
N ILE A 89 -3.27 15.78 13.38
CA ILE A 89 -2.09 15.04 13.83
C ILE A 89 -1.54 14.14 12.72
N HIS A 90 -0.24 13.84 12.76
CA HIS A 90 0.38 12.92 11.82
C HIS A 90 -0.16 11.48 12.01
N LEU A 91 -0.29 10.69 10.93
CA LEU A 91 -0.79 9.32 10.99
C LEU A 91 -0.10 8.46 12.06
N GLN A 92 1.22 8.60 12.21
CA GLN A 92 1.97 7.85 13.22
C GLN A 92 1.64 8.29 14.65
N GLU A 93 1.37 9.58 14.88
CA GLU A 93 0.93 10.08 16.19
C GLU A 93 -0.46 9.54 16.51
N PHE A 94 -1.37 9.55 15.53
CA PHE A 94 -2.69 8.95 15.66
C PHE A 94 -2.62 7.46 16.00
N TRP A 95 -1.86 6.68 15.22
CA TRP A 95 -1.86 5.23 15.32
C TRP A 95 -1.01 4.70 16.48
N VAL A 96 0.20 5.24 16.64
CA VAL A 96 1.16 4.77 17.64
C VAL A 96 1.00 5.55 18.94
N GLY A 97 1.11 6.88 18.87
CA GLY A 97 1.07 7.75 20.05
C GLY A 97 -0.26 7.70 20.79
N ARG A 98 -1.37 7.72 20.03
CA ARG A 98 -2.75 7.73 20.56
C ARG A 98 -3.50 6.41 20.37
N SER A 99 -2.80 5.34 19.97
CA SER A 99 -3.34 3.99 19.81
C SER A 99 -4.58 3.90 18.89
N GLY A 100 -4.70 4.79 17.91
CA GLY A 100 -5.86 4.88 17.01
C GLY A 100 -7.18 5.18 17.71
N ARG A 101 -7.14 5.62 18.97
CA ARG A 101 -8.34 5.91 19.79
C ARG A 101 -9.12 7.13 19.33
N PRO A 102 -8.50 8.27 18.95
CA PRO A 102 -9.24 9.46 18.57
C PRO A 102 -10.27 9.19 17.48
N ASP A 103 -11.31 10.02 17.46
CA ASP A 103 -12.26 10.07 16.35
C ASP A 103 -11.60 10.69 15.13
N VAL A 104 -11.95 10.17 13.96
CA VAL A 104 -11.39 10.61 12.68
C VAL A 104 -12.47 11.39 11.95
N MET A 105 -12.24 12.68 11.74
CA MET A 105 -13.12 13.58 10.99
C MET A 105 -12.72 13.70 9.52
N GLY A 106 -11.48 13.34 9.18
CA GLY A 106 -10.97 13.38 7.82
C GLY A 106 -9.53 12.91 7.71
N VAL A 107 -9.13 12.55 6.50
CA VAL A 107 -7.76 12.19 6.13
C VAL A 107 -7.33 13.10 4.99
N ARG A 108 -6.13 13.68 5.08
CA ARG A 108 -5.56 14.57 4.05
C ARG A 108 -4.10 14.21 3.80
N PHE A 109 -3.62 14.45 2.59
CA PHE A 109 -2.24 14.22 2.22
C PHE A 109 -1.55 15.56 2.04
N ARG A 110 -0.82 16.01 3.06
CA ARG A 110 -0.14 17.30 3.03
C ARG A 110 1.04 17.22 2.06
N GLY A 111 1.08 18.13 1.08
CA GLY A 111 2.11 18.23 0.05
C GLY A 111 1.81 17.42 -1.21
N ILE A 112 0.66 16.75 -1.30
CA ILE A 112 0.33 15.90 -2.46
C ILE A 112 0.10 16.72 -3.73
N GLU A 113 -0.36 17.97 -3.59
CA GLU A 113 -0.70 18.86 -4.70
C GLU A 113 0.53 19.29 -5.50
N ASP A 114 1.67 19.42 -4.82
CA ASP A 114 2.96 19.81 -5.41
C ASP A 114 3.84 18.60 -5.76
N ALA A 115 3.51 17.41 -5.22
CA ALA A 115 4.28 16.19 -5.42
C ALA A 115 4.07 15.58 -6.81
N LEU A 116 5.16 15.11 -7.40
CA LEU A 116 5.15 14.38 -8.67
C LEU A 116 5.47 12.90 -8.47
N PRO A 117 4.89 12.00 -9.28
CA PRO A 117 5.35 10.61 -9.32
C PRO A 117 6.85 10.54 -9.54
N SER A 118 7.55 9.67 -8.80
CA SER A 118 8.98 9.44 -9.05
C SER A 118 9.17 8.87 -10.47
N LEU A 119 10.28 9.21 -11.12
CA LEU A 119 10.54 8.79 -12.51
C LEU A 119 10.52 7.26 -12.64
N GLU A 120 11.10 6.56 -11.66
CA GLU A 120 11.14 5.10 -11.67
C GLU A 120 9.77 4.45 -11.42
N PHE A 121 8.91 5.08 -10.62
CA PHE A 121 7.53 4.65 -10.43
C PHE A 121 6.69 4.85 -11.70
N LEU A 122 6.79 6.03 -12.32
CA LEU A 122 6.11 6.34 -13.57
C LEU A 122 6.55 5.37 -14.69
N ALA A 123 7.85 5.17 -14.85
CA ALA A 123 8.38 4.25 -15.85
C ALA A 123 7.97 2.79 -15.59
N ALA A 124 7.73 2.39 -14.33
CA ALA A 124 7.20 1.06 -14.04
C ALA A 124 5.75 0.90 -14.50
N LEU A 125 4.90 1.90 -14.25
CA LEU A 125 3.51 1.89 -14.73
C LEU A 125 3.43 1.92 -16.26
N GLU A 126 4.26 2.73 -16.91
CA GLU A 126 4.31 2.82 -18.37
C GLU A 126 4.79 1.53 -19.02
N ARG A 127 5.86 0.91 -18.49
CA ARG A 127 6.32 -0.40 -18.97
C ARG A 127 5.26 -1.47 -18.80
N ALA A 128 4.61 -1.53 -17.64
CA ALA A 128 3.53 -2.47 -17.41
C ALA A 128 2.45 -2.29 -18.50
N ALA A 129 2.00 -1.05 -18.72
CA ALA A 129 1.02 -0.71 -19.75
C ALA A 129 1.47 -1.07 -21.17
N GLU A 130 2.76 -0.90 -21.49
CA GLU A 130 3.32 -1.21 -22.81
C GLU A 130 3.33 -2.72 -23.10
N VAL A 131 3.75 -3.54 -22.12
CA VAL A 131 3.86 -5.00 -22.29
C VAL A 131 2.57 -5.74 -21.90
N GLY A 132 1.57 -5.03 -21.38
CA GLY A 132 0.31 -5.60 -20.91
C GLY A 132 0.43 -6.38 -19.61
N GLU A 133 1.41 -6.07 -18.76
CA GLU A 133 1.60 -6.72 -17.46
C GLU A 133 0.47 -6.32 -16.51
N PRO A 134 -0.13 -7.26 -15.76
CA PRO A 134 -1.14 -6.92 -14.76
C PRO A 134 -0.54 -6.04 -13.65
N ILE A 135 -1.32 -5.07 -13.19
CA ILE A 135 -0.98 -4.22 -12.05
C ILE A 135 -1.76 -4.73 -10.85
N LEU A 136 -1.06 -5.17 -9.81
CA LEU A 136 -1.66 -5.67 -8.59
C LEU A 136 -1.68 -4.60 -7.49
N ILE A 137 -2.87 -4.29 -6.97
CA ILE A 137 -3.05 -3.51 -5.74
C ILE A 137 -3.27 -4.50 -4.60
N GLY A 138 -2.31 -4.58 -3.68
CA GLY A 138 -2.40 -5.47 -2.51
C GLY A 138 -3.49 -5.05 -1.50
N PRO A 139 -3.83 -5.94 -0.54
CA PRO A 139 -4.92 -5.73 0.43
C PRO A 139 -4.50 -4.80 1.58
N SER A 140 -4.06 -3.60 1.22
CA SER A 140 -3.68 -2.53 2.15
C SER A 140 -4.84 -1.58 2.42
N ASN A 141 -4.68 -0.69 3.41
CA ASN A 141 -5.67 0.34 3.70
C ASN A 141 -5.91 1.21 2.45
N PRO A 142 -7.13 1.26 1.89
CA PRO A 142 -7.39 1.96 0.64
C PRO A 142 -7.25 3.48 0.81
N VAL A 143 -7.40 3.97 2.05
CA VAL A 143 -7.31 5.39 2.38
C VAL A 143 -5.88 5.83 2.64
N SER A 144 -5.20 5.24 3.62
CA SER A 144 -3.91 5.76 4.08
C SER A 144 -2.70 5.10 3.44
N SER A 145 -2.86 3.95 2.79
CA SER A 145 -1.75 3.21 2.18
C SER A 145 -1.75 3.33 0.66
N ILE A 146 -2.88 3.03 0.02
CA ILE A 146 -3.01 3.13 -1.45
C ILE A 146 -3.46 4.52 -1.88
N GLY A 147 -4.32 5.17 -1.09
CA GLY A 147 -4.85 6.51 -1.37
C GLY A 147 -3.80 7.57 -1.71
N PRO A 148 -2.68 7.73 -0.96
CA PRO A 148 -1.65 8.71 -1.30
C PRO A 148 -1.00 8.45 -2.67
N ILE A 149 -0.80 7.17 -3.04
CA ILE A 149 -0.20 6.79 -4.32
C ILE A 149 -1.13 7.20 -5.46
N LEU A 150 -2.43 6.90 -5.32
CA LEU A 150 -3.45 7.25 -6.32
C LEU A 150 -3.80 8.74 -6.34
N ALA A 151 -3.45 9.49 -5.29
CA ALA A 151 -3.69 10.93 -5.22
C ALA A 151 -2.62 11.74 -5.98
N LEU A 152 -1.47 11.13 -6.31
CA LEU A 152 -0.47 11.75 -7.16
C LEU A 152 -1.04 12.04 -8.55
N ARG A 153 -0.71 13.23 -9.07
CA ARG A 153 -1.22 13.72 -10.36
C ARG A 153 -0.90 12.73 -11.49
N GLY A 154 -1.92 12.37 -12.26
CA GLY A 154 -1.81 11.51 -13.44
C GLY A 154 -1.74 10.01 -13.16
N VAL A 155 -1.56 9.56 -11.91
CA VAL A 155 -1.45 8.12 -11.58
C VAL A 155 -2.76 7.38 -11.88
N ARG A 156 -3.91 7.93 -11.45
CA ARG A 156 -5.22 7.33 -11.76
C ARG A 156 -5.49 7.27 -13.25
N ASP A 157 -5.11 8.29 -14.00
CA ASP A 157 -5.31 8.32 -15.46
C ASP A 157 -4.46 7.25 -16.13
N LEU A 158 -3.20 7.07 -15.71
CA LEU A 158 -2.34 6.01 -16.22
C LEU A 158 -2.90 4.61 -15.97
N LEU A 159 -3.42 4.37 -14.77
CA LEU A 159 -4.05 3.10 -14.40
C LEU A 159 -5.39 2.89 -15.11
N SER A 160 -6.12 3.97 -15.39
CA SER A 160 -7.47 3.93 -15.97
C SER A 160 -7.49 4.09 -17.49
N LYS A 161 -6.34 4.30 -18.15
CA LYS A 161 -6.23 4.46 -19.61
C LYS A 161 -6.82 3.23 -20.31
N LYS A 162 -8.10 3.33 -20.64
CA LYS A 162 -8.80 2.42 -21.55
C LYS A 162 -8.19 2.66 -22.92
N GLY A 163 -7.56 1.64 -23.49
CA GLY A 163 -6.89 1.74 -24.79
C GLY A 163 -7.81 2.40 -25.82
N CYS A 164 -7.45 3.61 -26.25
CA CYS A 164 -8.13 4.29 -27.34
C CYS A 164 -7.49 3.78 -28.63
N GLY A 165 -8.02 2.70 -29.19
CA GLY A 165 -7.56 2.13 -30.46
C GLY A 165 -8.26 0.80 -30.76
N SER A 166 -8.68 0.60 -32.01
CA SER A 166 -9.36 -0.61 -32.50
C SER A 166 -8.45 -1.85 -32.62
N GLU A 167 -7.28 -1.82 -32.00
CA GLU A 167 -6.30 -2.89 -32.06
C GLU A 167 -6.13 -3.49 -30.66
N ARG A 168 -6.36 -4.80 -30.57
CA ARG A 168 -6.25 -5.66 -29.38
C ARG A 168 -4.81 -5.72 -28.83
N ARG A 169 -4.17 -4.58 -28.53
CA ARG A 169 -3.01 -4.57 -27.64
C ARG A 169 -3.48 -5.03 -26.27
N ARG A 170 -2.84 -6.08 -25.73
CA ARG A 170 -3.07 -6.58 -24.37
C ARG A 170 -2.88 -5.41 -23.40
N ARG A 171 -3.99 -4.90 -22.87
CA ARG A 171 -4.03 -3.83 -21.88
C ARG A 171 -3.57 -4.36 -20.53
N SER A 172 -2.80 -3.58 -19.77
CA SER A 172 -2.57 -3.88 -18.35
C SER A 172 -3.89 -3.86 -17.59
N ARG A 173 -4.19 -4.99 -16.95
CA ARG A 173 -5.36 -5.13 -16.08
C ARG A 173 -4.98 -4.72 -14.66
N VAL A 174 -5.76 -3.83 -14.05
CA VAL A 174 -5.61 -3.48 -12.63
C VAL A 174 -6.43 -4.45 -11.79
N ILE A 175 -5.75 -5.33 -11.07
CA ILE A 175 -6.35 -6.30 -10.15
C ILE A 175 -6.14 -5.76 -8.73
N ALA A 176 -7.21 -5.65 -7.93
CA ALA A 176 -7.10 -5.21 -6.55
C ALA A 176 -7.61 -6.27 -5.58
N ILE A 177 -6.82 -6.59 -4.57
CA ILE A 177 -7.21 -7.50 -3.49
C ILE A 177 -7.88 -6.68 -2.40
N SER A 178 -9.09 -7.06 -2.02
CA SER A 178 -9.78 -6.36 -0.94
C SER A 178 -9.04 -6.54 0.39
N PRO A 179 -8.88 -5.46 1.18
CA PRO A 179 -8.39 -5.55 2.56
C PRO A 179 -9.48 -6.02 3.54
N LEU A 180 -10.69 -6.28 3.06
CA LEU A 180 -11.82 -6.76 3.87
C LEU A 180 -11.96 -8.28 3.73
N VAL A 181 -12.27 -8.93 4.85
CA VAL A 181 -12.72 -10.32 4.90
C VAL A 181 -14.15 -10.29 5.42
N ASP A 182 -15.09 -10.69 4.57
CA ASP A 182 -16.53 -10.75 4.83
C ASP A 182 -17.08 -9.43 5.39
N GLY A 183 -16.73 -8.33 4.72
CA GLY A 183 -17.17 -6.98 5.06
C GLY A 183 -16.46 -6.35 6.27
N ARG A 184 -15.40 -6.98 6.80
CA ARG A 184 -14.64 -6.47 7.95
C ARG A 184 -13.16 -6.30 7.62
N PRO A 185 -12.52 -5.17 7.97
CA PRO A 185 -11.08 -5.06 7.80
C PRO A 185 -10.34 -6.09 8.65
N VAL A 186 -9.34 -6.74 8.07
CA VAL A 186 -8.51 -7.74 8.78
C VAL A 186 -7.73 -7.09 9.94
N SER A 187 -7.29 -5.84 9.76
CA SER A 187 -6.57 -5.09 10.79
C SER A 187 -6.62 -3.58 10.56
N GLY A 188 -6.18 -2.82 11.57
CA GLY A 188 -5.90 -1.40 11.44
C GLY A 188 -7.13 -0.47 11.40
N PRO A 189 -6.90 0.84 11.17
CA PRO A 189 -7.95 1.86 11.23
C PRO A 189 -8.75 2.00 9.94
N ALA A 190 -8.70 1.03 9.01
CA ALA A 190 -9.29 1.14 7.68
C ALA A 190 -10.78 1.52 7.72
N ALA A 191 -11.58 0.86 8.56
CA ALA A 191 -13.00 1.21 8.73
C ALA A 191 -13.22 2.66 9.20
N LYS A 192 -12.38 3.18 10.11
CA LYS A 192 -12.47 4.58 10.57
C LYS A 192 -12.14 5.53 9.42
N PHE A 193 -11.08 5.24 8.68
CA PHE A 193 -10.62 6.11 7.60
C PHE A 193 -11.58 6.11 6.41
N MET A 194 -12.12 4.96 6.02
CA MET A 194 -13.13 4.87 4.95
C MET A 194 -14.38 5.70 5.30
N ARG A 195 -14.92 5.54 6.52
CA ARG A 195 -16.07 6.34 6.99
C ARG A 195 -15.76 7.84 7.00
N ALA A 196 -14.60 8.23 7.51
CA ALA A 196 -14.17 9.62 7.54
C ALA A 196 -13.95 10.21 6.14
N TRP A 197 -13.69 9.35 5.14
CA TRP A 197 -13.58 9.75 3.75
C TRP A 197 -14.90 9.67 2.98
N GLY A 198 -16.00 9.33 3.66
CA GLY A 198 -17.35 9.30 3.08
C GLY A 198 -17.73 8.00 2.38
N PHE A 199 -16.96 6.93 2.53
CA PHE A 199 -17.21 5.64 1.86
C PHE A 199 -17.73 4.57 2.83
N PRO A 200 -18.62 3.67 2.38
CA PRO A 200 -19.05 2.53 3.17
C PRO A 200 -17.88 1.56 3.39
N VAL A 201 -17.89 0.84 4.53
CA VAL A 201 -16.89 -0.20 4.83
C VAL A 201 -17.31 -1.51 4.16
N THR A 202 -17.29 -1.50 2.83
CA THR A 202 -17.65 -2.64 1.97
C THR A 202 -16.66 -2.73 0.82
N ASP A 203 -16.61 -3.87 0.13
CA ASP A 203 -15.78 -4.05 -1.05
C ASP A 203 -16.15 -3.08 -2.18
N GLN A 204 -17.44 -2.71 -2.27
CA GLN A 204 -17.91 -1.64 -3.15
C GLN A 204 -17.26 -0.29 -2.78
N GLY A 205 -17.24 0.08 -1.50
CA GLY A 205 -16.58 1.29 -1.05
C GLY A 205 -15.07 1.27 -1.30
N VAL A 206 -14.41 0.11 -1.15
CA VAL A 206 -13.00 -0.06 -1.53
C VAL A 206 -12.79 0.20 -3.02
N ALA A 207 -13.59 -0.44 -3.88
CA ALA A 207 -13.49 -0.28 -5.33
C ALA A 207 -13.72 1.18 -5.76
N GLU A 208 -14.66 1.88 -5.12
CA GLU A 208 -14.93 3.31 -5.37
C GLU A 208 -13.76 4.22 -4.96
N ILE A 209 -13.14 3.97 -3.79
CA ILE A 209 -11.94 4.71 -3.36
C ILE A 209 -10.79 4.53 -4.37
N LEU A 210 -10.58 3.28 -4.81
CA LEU A 210 -9.51 2.94 -5.74
C LEU A 210 -9.79 3.49 -7.15
N GLY A 211 -11.04 3.44 -7.63
CA GLY A 211 -11.51 4.13 -8.84
C GLY A 211 -10.85 3.72 -10.17
N CYS A 212 -9.89 2.79 -10.16
CA CYS A 212 -9.13 2.37 -11.34
C CYS A 212 -9.06 0.84 -11.48
N VAL A 213 -9.91 0.09 -10.77
CA VAL A 213 -9.85 -1.38 -10.69
C VAL A 213 -10.66 -2.03 -11.81
N ASP A 214 -10.05 -3.00 -12.50
CA ASP A 214 -10.71 -3.83 -13.51
C ASP A 214 -11.25 -5.16 -12.95
N LEU A 215 -10.63 -5.67 -11.90
CA LEU A 215 -11.01 -6.91 -11.23
C LEU A 215 -10.73 -6.81 -9.75
N MET A 216 -11.74 -7.04 -8.92
CA MET A 216 -11.57 -7.18 -7.48
C MET A 216 -11.35 -8.65 -7.12
N VAL A 217 -10.41 -8.93 -6.21
CA VAL A 217 -10.31 -10.20 -5.50
C VAL A 217 -10.92 -9.99 -4.13
N VAL A 218 -12.06 -10.64 -3.88
CA VAL A 218 -12.85 -10.47 -2.65
C VAL A 218 -12.97 -11.78 -1.89
N SER A 219 -13.28 -11.73 -0.59
CA SER A 219 -13.52 -12.95 0.18
C SER A 219 -14.79 -13.67 -0.31
N PRO A 220 -14.94 -14.99 -0.03
CA PRO A 220 -16.09 -15.76 -0.51
C PRO A 220 -17.45 -15.17 -0.08
N GLY A 221 -17.54 -14.60 1.13
CA GLY A 221 -18.75 -13.98 1.67
C GLY A 221 -19.03 -12.55 1.22
N SER A 222 -18.24 -11.98 0.29
CA SER A 222 -18.42 -10.61 -0.19
C SER A 222 -19.74 -10.41 -0.96
N ASP A 223 -20.37 -9.25 -0.79
CA ASP A 223 -21.57 -8.84 -1.55
C ASP A 223 -21.25 -7.98 -2.78
N TYR A 224 -19.97 -7.85 -3.14
CA TYR A 224 -19.52 -7.05 -4.28
C TYR A 224 -20.16 -7.53 -5.59
N ARG A 225 -20.64 -6.59 -6.39
CA ARG A 225 -21.40 -6.85 -7.63
C ARG A 225 -20.63 -6.51 -8.91
N GLY A 226 -19.47 -5.88 -8.80
CA GLY A 226 -18.62 -5.58 -9.96
C GLY A 226 -17.83 -6.80 -10.42
N PRO A 227 -17.00 -6.66 -11.48
CA PRO A 227 -16.12 -7.73 -11.93
C PRO A 227 -15.20 -8.19 -10.79
N SER A 228 -15.32 -9.45 -10.38
CA SER A 228 -14.54 -10.00 -9.28
C SER A 228 -14.31 -11.51 -9.36
N VAL A 229 -13.33 -11.97 -8.61
CA VAL A 229 -13.11 -13.37 -8.24
C VAL A 229 -13.20 -13.51 -6.72
N ARG A 230 -13.70 -14.66 -6.25
CA ARG A 230 -13.94 -14.95 -4.84
C ARG A 230 -12.91 -15.95 -4.35
N LEU A 231 -11.93 -15.49 -3.57
CA LEU A 231 -10.81 -16.30 -3.08
C LEU A 231 -10.66 -16.11 -1.56
N ASP A 232 -10.03 -17.05 -0.86
CA ASP A 232 -9.61 -16.80 0.53
C ASP A 232 -8.49 -15.76 0.55
N THR A 233 -8.83 -14.53 0.93
CA THR A 233 -7.89 -13.39 1.00
C THR A 233 -7.10 -13.34 2.31
N THR A 234 -7.26 -14.35 3.18
CA THR A 234 -6.57 -14.42 4.46
C THR A 234 -5.10 -14.81 4.27
N MET A 235 -4.18 -14.01 4.83
CA MET A 235 -2.73 -14.23 4.70
C MET A 235 -2.05 -14.28 6.08
N ARG A 236 -2.31 -15.33 6.88
CA ARG A 236 -1.73 -15.47 8.23
C ARG A 236 -0.29 -15.95 8.21
N ASN A 237 0.11 -16.62 7.13
CA ASN A 237 1.46 -17.15 6.96
C ASN A 237 1.84 -17.18 5.47
N GLU A 238 3.12 -17.45 5.21
CA GLU A 238 3.71 -17.46 3.88
C GLU A 238 3.04 -18.45 2.93
N ALA A 239 2.59 -19.61 3.43
CA ALA A 239 1.91 -20.59 2.58
C ALA A 239 0.52 -20.09 2.13
N GLU A 240 -0.22 -19.36 2.96
CA GLU A 240 -1.49 -18.75 2.55
C GLU A 240 -1.27 -17.62 1.54
N SER A 241 -0.28 -16.77 1.78
CA SER A 241 0.12 -15.72 0.83
C SER A 241 0.54 -16.29 -0.52
N LEU A 242 1.30 -17.39 -0.53
CA LEU A 242 1.75 -18.04 -1.76
C LEU A 242 0.58 -18.64 -2.54
N ARG A 243 -0.35 -19.34 -1.88
CA ARG A 243 -1.55 -19.89 -2.54
C ARG A 243 -2.37 -18.80 -3.22
N LEU A 244 -2.64 -17.70 -2.49
CA LEU A 244 -3.38 -16.57 -3.05
C LEU A 244 -2.64 -15.95 -4.24
N ALA A 245 -1.32 -15.79 -4.14
CA ALA A 245 -0.51 -15.25 -5.24
C ALA A 245 -0.54 -16.17 -6.48
N GLU A 246 -0.44 -17.48 -6.31
CA GLU A 246 -0.51 -18.46 -7.40
C GLU A 246 -1.89 -18.45 -8.10
N GLU A 247 -2.98 -18.26 -7.35
CA GLU A 247 -4.32 -18.09 -7.93
C GLU A 247 -4.44 -16.79 -8.72
N ILE A 248 -3.93 -15.68 -8.18
CA ILE A 248 -3.97 -14.38 -8.86
C ILE A 248 -3.15 -14.40 -10.15
N VAL A 249 -1.98 -15.04 -10.14
CA VAL A 249 -1.14 -15.19 -11.36
C VAL A 249 -1.88 -16.01 -12.41
N ARG A 250 -2.49 -17.15 -12.04
CA ARG A 250 -3.30 -17.94 -12.97
C ARG A 250 -4.43 -17.12 -13.59
N ILE A 251 -5.18 -16.37 -12.78
CA ILE A 251 -6.29 -15.52 -13.24
C ILE A 251 -5.81 -14.40 -14.17
N ALA A 252 -4.62 -13.86 -13.92
CA ALA A 252 -4.02 -12.84 -14.76
C ALA A 252 -3.57 -13.40 -16.12
N ASP A 253 -3.00 -14.61 -16.14
CA ASP A 253 -2.50 -15.28 -17.35
C ASP A 253 -3.61 -15.86 -18.24
N GLU A 254 -4.64 -16.46 -17.63
CA GLU A 254 -5.72 -17.14 -18.35
C GLU A 254 -6.69 -16.18 -19.05
N GLY A 255 -6.66 -14.88 -18.71
CA GLY A 255 -7.46 -13.85 -19.36
C GLY A 255 -8.95 -14.19 -19.35
N MET A 256 -9.64 -14.00 -18.22
CA MET A 256 -11.04 -14.44 -18.06
C MET A 256 -11.94 -14.06 -19.25
N GLU A 257 -12.47 -15.07 -19.94
CA GLU A 257 -13.72 -14.93 -20.67
C GLU A 257 -14.83 -14.56 -19.67
N PRO A 258 -15.69 -13.58 -19.97
CA PRO A 258 -16.76 -13.17 -19.06
C PRO A 258 -17.76 -14.32 -18.90
N GLY A 259 -17.70 -15.04 -17.78
CA GLY A 259 -18.67 -16.10 -17.46
C GLY A 259 -18.25 -17.18 -16.48
N ILE A 260 -16.99 -17.25 -16.06
CA ILE A 260 -16.57 -18.30 -15.10
C ILE A 260 -16.76 -17.78 -13.67
N GLU A 261 -17.93 -18.08 -13.10
CA GLU A 261 -18.03 -18.29 -11.66
C GLU A 261 -17.14 -19.50 -11.34
N ALA A 262 -15.93 -19.24 -10.87
CA ALA A 262 -15.10 -20.31 -10.30
C ALA A 262 -15.76 -20.73 -8.99
N GLU A 263 -16.55 -21.81 -9.03
CA GLU A 263 -16.99 -22.53 -7.84
C GLU A 263 -15.75 -23.03 -7.09
N ALA A 264 -15.61 -22.60 -5.84
CA ALA A 264 -14.55 -23.06 -4.94
C ALA A 264 -14.74 -24.55 -4.63
N VAL A 265 -13.65 -25.32 -4.72
CA VAL A 265 -13.51 -26.64 -4.10
C VAL A 265 -12.88 -26.48 -2.72
#